data_AF-A0A848Y5D6-F1
#
_entry.id   AF-A0A848Y5D6-F1
#
_cell.length_a   1.000
_cell.length_b   1.000
_cell.length_c   1.000
_cell.angle_alpha   90.00
_cell.angle_beta   90.00
_cell.angle_gamma   90.00
#
_symmetry.space_group_name_H-M   'P 1'
#
loop_
_entity.id
_entity.type
_entity.pdbx_description
1 polymer ?
#
loop_
_entity_poly.entity_id
_entity_poly.type
_entity_poly.pdbx_seq_one_letter_code
_entity_poly.pdbx_strand_id
1 'polypeptide(L)' 'DAFDCLYGEGASTPKMLTIGLHARLLGRPARIGALHKIIDHMLDHDKVWICKRGDIAKHWAEQHPFES' A
#
# COMPACT_ATOMS: atom_id res chain seq x y z
N ASP A 1 -10.27 -0.40 7.35
CA ASP A 1 -11.04 -1.39 6.57
C ASP A 1 -10.19 -2.18 5.58
N ALA A 2 -9.96 -1.69 4.35
CA ALA A 2 -9.25 -2.47 3.33
C ALA A 2 -7.82 -2.84 3.75
N PHE A 3 -7.10 -1.90 4.38
CA PHE A 3 -5.79 -2.17 4.95
C PHE A 3 -5.85 -3.26 6.03
N ASP A 4 -6.74 -3.12 7.02
CA ASP A 4 -6.84 -4.07 8.15
C ASP A 4 -7.16 -5.49 7.68
N CYS A 5 -8.03 -5.62 6.67
CA CYS A 5 -8.34 -6.91 6.06
C CYS A 5 -7.07 -7.56 5.46
N LEU A 6 -6.36 -6.84 4.59
CA LEU A 6 -5.14 -7.35 3.94
C LEU A 6 -3.99 -7.55 4.93
N TYR A 7 -3.92 -6.73 5.98
CA TYR A 7 -2.95 -6.86 7.05
C TYR A 7 -3.19 -8.14 7.86
N GLY A 8 -4.46 -8.43 8.17
CA GLY A 8 -4.87 -9.69 8.80
C GLY A 8 -4.56 -10.91 7.93
N GLU A 9 -4.90 -10.88 6.65
CA GLU A 9 -4.56 -11.94 5.69
C GLU A 9 -3.03 -12.13 5.56
N GLY A 10 -2.28 -11.04 5.67
CA GLY A 10 -0.82 -10.99 5.58
C GLY A 10 -0.08 -11.79 6.64
N ALA A 11 -0.74 -12.21 7.72
CA ALA A 11 -0.19 -13.15 8.67
C ALA A 11 0.17 -14.50 8.03
N SER A 12 -0.52 -14.88 6.95
CA SER A 12 -0.24 -16.11 6.19
C SER A 12 0.12 -15.83 4.74
N THR A 13 -0.60 -14.93 4.07
CA THR A 13 -0.46 -14.70 2.64
C THR A 13 -0.52 -13.21 2.31
N PRO A 14 0.61 -12.49 2.42
CA PRO A 14 0.68 -11.06 2.09
C PRO A 14 0.11 -10.70 0.72
N LYS A 15 -0.46 -9.50 0.62
CA LYS A 15 -1.06 -8.92 -0.60
C LYS A 15 -0.70 -7.44 -0.71
N MET A 16 -0.93 -6.87 -1.89
CA MET A 16 -0.72 -5.44 -2.15
C MET A 16 -2.03 -4.65 -2.09
N LEU A 17 -1.94 -3.39 -1.63
CA LEU A 17 -3.03 -2.40 -1.70
C LEU A 17 -2.59 -1.23 -2.58
N THR A 18 -3.43 -0.82 -3.53
CA THR A 18 -3.20 0.41 -4.32
C THR A 18 -4.12 1.52 -3.84
N ILE A 19 -3.57 2.70 -3.56
CA ILE A 19 -4.34 3.89 -3.18
C ILE A 19 -4.24 4.92 -4.31
N GLY A 20 -5.36 5.15 -5.01
CA GLY A 20 -5.41 6.09 -6.14
C GLY A 20 -5.61 7.53 -5.67
N LEU A 21 -4.69 8.42 -6.02
CA LEU A 21 -4.75 9.85 -5.66
C LEU A 21 -4.92 10.73 -6.89
N HIS A 22 -5.77 11.75 -6.76
CA HIS A 22 -5.92 12.79 -7.78
C HIS A 22 -5.82 14.17 -7.11
N ALA A 23 -4.90 15.01 -7.59
CA ALA A 23 -4.62 16.33 -7.01
C ALA A 23 -5.90 17.19 -6.84
N ARG A 24 -6.75 17.25 -7.87
CA ARG A 24 -7.99 18.05 -7.87
C ARG A 24 -9.06 17.57 -6.88
N LEU A 25 -8.94 16.34 -6.37
CA LEU A 25 -9.89 15.73 -5.44
C LEU A 25 -9.32 15.70 -4.04
N LEU A 26 -8.22 14.96 -3.83
CA LEU A 26 -7.70 14.69 -2.49
C LEU A 26 -6.88 15.86 -1.93
N GLY A 27 -6.32 16.71 -2.80
CA GLY A 27 -5.58 17.91 -2.39
C GLY A 27 -6.45 19.02 -1.79
N ARG A 28 -7.78 18.86 -1.77
CA ARG A 28 -8.69 19.85 -1.16
C ARG A 28 -8.51 19.85 0.36
N PRO A 29 -8.50 21.01 1.05
CA PRO A 29 -8.35 21.08 2.49
C PRO A 29 -9.32 20.19 3.29
N ALA A 30 -10.57 20.09 2.82
CA ALA A 30 -11.58 19.23 3.44
C ALA A 30 -11.33 17.71 3.30
N ARG A 31 -10.36 17.28 2.47
CA ARG A 31 -10.11 15.87 2.15
C ARG A 31 -8.69 15.42 2.47
N ILE A 32 -7.70 16.30 2.40
CA ILE A 32 -6.28 15.94 2.58
C ILE A 32 -6.01 15.34 3.97
N GLY A 33 -6.74 15.78 5.00
CA GLY A 33 -6.63 15.22 6.34
C GLY A 33 -6.97 13.73 6.44
N ALA A 34 -7.81 13.20 5.54
CA ALA A 34 -8.08 11.77 5.48
C ALA A 34 -6.86 10.96 4.99
N LEU A 35 -6.07 11.53 4.06
CA LEU A 35 -4.84 10.90 3.61
C LEU A 35 -3.81 10.77 4.73
N HIS A 36 -3.65 11.84 5.54
CA HIS A 36 -2.75 11.80 6.69
C HIS A 36 -3.14 10.68 7.65
N LYS A 37 -4.43 10.61 8.04
CA LYS A 37 -4.93 9.55 8.93
C LYS A 37 -4.69 8.14 8.39
N ILE A 38 -4.84 7.94 7.08
CA ILE A 38 -4.58 6.64 6.44
C ILE A 38 -3.09 6.29 6.51
N ILE A 39 -2.21 7.25 6.24
CA ILE A 39 -0.76 7.05 6.32
C ILE A 39 -0.34 6.78 7.77
N ASP A 40 -0.81 7.59 8.72
CA ASP A 40 -0.51 7.41 10.14
C ASP A 40 -0.96 6.02 10.63
N HIS A 41 -2.17 5.59 10.26
CA HIS A 41 -2.68 4.26 10.58
C HIS A 41 -1.78 3.15 10.03
N MET A 42 -1.31 3.26 8.78
CA MET A 42 -0.41 2.27 8.19
C MET A 42 0.98 2.26 8.84
N LEU A 43 1.49 3.41 9.25
CA LEU A 43 2.81 3.55 9.90
C LEU A 43 2.82 3.06 11.36
N ASP A 44 1.66 2.99 12.01
CA ASP A 44 1.51 2.44 13.37
C ASP A 44 1.59 0.89 13.39
N HIS A 45 1.65 0.25 12.22
CA HIS A 45 1.76 -1.20 12.08
C HIS A 45 3.15 -1.61 11.58
N ASP A 46 3.71 -2.64 12.20
CA ASP A 46 4.97 -3.23 11.73
C ASP A 46 4.80 -3.96 10.39
N LYS A 47 5.92 -4.19 9.69
CA LYS A 47 5.98 -5.02 8.46
C LYS A 47 5.10 -4.53 7.29
N VAL A 48 4.83 -3.22 7.24
CA VAL A 48 4.17 -2.57 6.09
C VAL A 48 5.23 -2.06 5.11
N TRP A 49 5.14 -2.49 3.84
CA TRP A 49 6.04 -2.02 2.78
C TRP A 49 5.39 -0.93 1.92
N ILE A 50 5.69 0.33 2.25
CA ILE A 50 5.29 1.49 1.42
C ILE A 50 6.34 1.68 0.32
N CYS A 51 5.97 1.45 -0.93
CA CYS A 51 6.92 1.39 -2.05
C CYS A 51 6.37 1.98 -3.36
N LYS A 52 7.28 2.21 -4.31
CA LYS A 52 6.90 2.57 -5.68
C LYS A 52 6.54 1.30 -6.44
N ARG A 53 5.70 1.44 -7.48
CA ARG A 53 5.36 0.31 -8.37
C ARG A 53 6.58 -0.33 -9.03
N GLY A 54 7.63 0.44 -9.31
CA GLY A 54 8.89 -0.08 -9.85
C GLY A 54 9.63 -1.00 -8.88
N ASP A 55 9.54 -0.74 -7.57
CA ASP A 55 10.17 -1.59 -6.55
C ASP A 55 9.46 -2.94 -6.46
N ILE A 56 8.13 -2.94 -6.57
CA ILE A 56 7.32 -4.18 -6.65
C ILE A 56 7.70 -4.99 -7.89
N ALA A 57 7.80 -4.35 -9.05
CA ALA A 57 8.17 -5.03 -10.28
C ALA A 57 9.56 -5.68 -10.18
N LYS A 58 10.53 -4.97 -9.61
CA LYS A 58 11.87 -5.51 -9.34
C LYS A 58 11.82 -6.69 -8.38
N HIS A 59 11.14 -6.53 -7.23
CA HIS A 59 10.98 -7.61 -6.25
C HIS A 59 10.34 -8.86 -6.87
N TRP A 60 9.31 -8.69 -7.69
CA TRP A 60 8.63 -9.80 -8.36
C TRP A 60 9.54 -10.53 -9.34
N ALA A 61 10.28 -9.80 -10.17
CA ALA A 61 11.23 -10.41 -11.11
C ALA A 61 12.35 -11.18 -10.39
N GLU A 62 12.78 -10.72 -9.22
CA GLU A 62 13.83 -11.36 -8.42
C GLU A 62 13.33 -12.59 -7.63
N GLN A 63 12.15 -12.52 -7.02
CA GLN A 63 11.61 -13.58 -6.16
C GLN A 63 10.73 -14.59 -6.89
N HIS A 64 10.15 -14.19 -8.03
CA HIS A 64 9.28 -15.00 -8.87
C HIS A 64 9.76 -14.93 -10.33
N PRO A 65 10.97 -15.45 -10.63
CA PRO A 65 11.52 -15.40 -11.98
C PRO A 65 10.62 -16.16 -12.96
N PHE A 66 10.55 -15.68 -14.19
CA PHE A 66 9.80 -16.35 -15.25
C PHE A 66 10.47 -17.68 -15.61
N GLU A 67 9.71 -18.76 -15.55
CA GLU A 67 10.10 -20.07 -16.05
C GLU A 67 9.52 -20.27 -17.46
N SER A 68 10.40 -20.53 -18.42
CA SER A 68 10.06 -20.71 -19.84
C SER A 68 9.52 -22.11 -20.14
#